data_AF-A0A496U4G2-F1
#
_entry.id   AF-A0A496U4G2-F1
#
_cell.length_a   1.000
_cell.length_b   1.000
_cell.length_c   1.000
_cell.angle_alpha   90.00
_cell.angle_beta   90.00
_cell.angle_gamma   90.00
#
_symmetry.space_group_name_H-M   'P 1'
#
loop_
_entity.id
_entity.type
_entity.pdbx_description
1 polymer ?
#
loop_
_entity_poly.entity_id
_entity_poly.type
_entity_poly.pdbx_seq_one_letter_code
_entity_poly.pdbx_strand_id
1 'polypeptide(L)'
;MIIILAIDALEYELVEKFNCQNLKQKFYGKTDISEFSQPRTIVLWSSFMTGKNKEKEILLKGKKEMWNTKFDIKDTFFSEFKNPAIFDLPGFNYNKEVHDKSRTLLKKFFEVKTEKEKEKIRKEYNKDAFDHHKKIKERFLKAIDKNHDLILGYFSVVDVIGHLNFGNNMLMRMLYKEMDDIAKKCAEKNCPLLILSDHGMKAIGKFGDHSDYGFWSLNLNKNLKTPKITDFYRIIKSLR
;
A
#
# COMPACT_ATOMS: atom_id res chain seq x y z
N MET A 1 -19.27 7.08 -6.18
CA MET A 1 -17.83 6.80 -6.33
C MET A 1 -17.21 6.78 -4.96
N ILE A 2 -16.36 5.78 -4.69
CA ILE A 2 -15.49 5.70 -3.50
C ILE A 2 -14.05 5.63 -4.01
N ILE A 3 -13.14 6.36 -3.39
CA ILE A 3 -11.71 6.28 -3.71
C ILE A 3 -10.96 5.65 -2.53
N ILE A 4 -10.15 4.64 -2.84
CA ILE A 4 -9.24 3.99 -1.90
C ILE A 4 -7.81 4.19 -2.39
N LEU A 5 -7.02 4.92 -1.60
CA LEU A 5 -5.59 5.10 -1.80
C LEU A 5 -4.84 4.14 -0.88
N ALA A 6 -4.45 2.98 -1.42
CA ALA A 6 -3.68 1.97 -0.71
C ALA A 6 -2.18 2.26 -0.90
N ILE A 7 -1.46 2.59 0.16
CA ILE A 7 -0.04 2.92 0.12
C ILE A 7 0.68 1.89 0.98
N ASP A 8 1.58 1.11 0.40
CA ASP A 8 2.34 0.10 1.13
C ASP A 8 3.37 0.75 2.05
N ALA A 9 3.46 0.27 3.30
CA ALA A 9 4.38 0.75 4.33
C ALA A 9 4.32 2.25 4.66
N LEU A 10 3.12 2.86 4.65
CA LEU A 10 2.93 4.25 5.04
C LEU A 10 3.00 4.37 6.57
N GLU A 11 4.08 4.96 7.05
CA GLU A 11 4.39 5.10 8.47
C GLU A 11 3.70 6.34 9.06
N TYR A 12 2.85 6.12 10.05
CA TYR A 12 2.10 7.14 10.80
C TYR A 12 3.04 8.25 11.32
N GLU A 13 4.16 7.89 11.94
CA GLU A 13 5.07 8.89 12.53
C GLU A 13 5.73 9.78 11.45
N LEU A 14 5.93 9.25 10.23
CA LEU A 14 6.44 10.06 9.11
C LEU A 14 5.36 10.94 8.49
N VAL A 15 4.10 10.50 8.45
CA VAL A 15 2.95 11.34 8.06
C VAL A 15 2.86 12.57 8.98
N GLU A 16 3.00 12.37 10.29
CA GLU A 16 3.05 13.46 11.27
C GLU A 16 4.29 14.34 11.08
N LYS A 17 5.48 13.74 11.10
CA LYS A 17 6.77 14.45 11.02
C LYS A 17 6.91 15.29 9.75
N PHE A 18 6.41 14.81 8.62
CA PHE A 18 6.48 15.52 7.34
C PHE A 18 5.29 16.44 7.08
N ASN A 19 4.34 16.49 8.02
CA ASN A 19 3.16 17.33 7.94
C ASN A 19 2.34 17.10 6.67
N CYS A 20 2.09 15.82 6.34
CA CYS A 20 1.31 15.43 5.17
C CYS A 20 -0.19 15.69 5.40
N GLN A 21 -0.61 16.94 5.20
CA GLN A 21 -1.96 17.41 5.52
C GLN A 21 -3.05 16.70 4.72
N ASN A 22 -2.78 16.33 3.46
CA ASN A 22 -3.75 15.64 2.62
C ASN A 22 -3.77 14.12 2.90
N LEU A 23 -2.75 13.55 3.53
CA LEU A 23 -2.85 12.20 4.09
C LEU A 23 -3.66 12.18 5.39
N LYS A 24 -3.71 13.30 6.13
CA LYS A 24 -4.48 13.49 7.37
C LYS A 24 -5.88 14.01 7.07
N GLN A 25 -6.76 13.12 6.59
CA GLN A 25 -8.18 13.43 6.38
C GLN A 25 -8.88 13.71 7.72
N LYS A 26 -10.21 13.90 7.70
CA LYS A 26 -11.00 14.28 8.88
C LYS A 26 -10.73 13.43 10.12
N PHE A 27 -10.62 12.12 9.96
CA PHE A 27 -10.11 11.21 10.98
C PHE A 27 -9.04 10.31 10.40
N TYR A 28 -8.00 10.04 11.17
CA TYR A 28 -6.91 9.14 10.79
C TYR A 28 -6.29 8.53 12.03
N GLY A 29 -5.58 7.42 11.87
CA GLY A 29 -4.98 6.69 12.97
C GLY A 29 -4.23 5.45 12.52
N LYS A 30 -3.92 4.60 13.50
CA LYS A 30 -3.25 3.32 13.27
C LYS A 30 -4.29 2.20 13.08
N THR A 31 -3.99 1.27 12.19
CA THR A 31 -4.76 0.05 11.94
C THR A 31 -4.16 -1.08 12.76
N ASP A 32 -5.00 -1.85 13.45
CA ASP A 32 -4.59 -3.05 14.17
C ASP A 32 -4.36 -4.22 13.20
N ILE A 33 -3.17 -4.80 13.23
CA ILE A 33 -2.80 -6.01 12.48
C ILE A 33 -2.26 -7.11 13.40
N SER A 34 -2.49 -7.01 14.72
CA SER A 34 -2.03 -7.98 15.72
C SER A 34 -2.62 -9.37 15.56
N GLU A 35 -3.69 -9.52 14.78
CA GLU A 35 -4.27 -10.82 14.43
C GLU A 35 -3.40 -11.65 13.46
N PHE A 36 -2.35 -11.06 12.90
CA PHE A 36 -1.44 -11.70 11.95
C PHE A 36 -0.10 -12.02 12.61
N SER A 37 0.31 -13.28 12.58
CA SER A 37 1.62 -13.70 13.07
C SER A 37 2.75 -13.36 12.09
N GLN A 38 2.42 -13.27 10.80
CA GLN A 38 3.31 -12.91 9.71
C GLN A 38 2.58 -11.93 8.78
N PRO A 39 2.52 -10.63 9.15
CA PRO A 39 1.78 -9.58 8.44
C PRO A 39 2.44 -9.21 7.11
N ARG A 40 2.47 -10.16 6.15
CA ARG A 40 3.01 -9.94 4.81
C ARG A 40 2.01 -9.15 3.98
N THR A 41 2.47 -8.24 3.14
CA THR A 41 1.68 -7.49 2.16
C THR A 41 0.59 -8.33 1.47
N ILE A 42 0.95 -9.47 0.86
CA ILE A 42 -0.02 -10.34 0.17
C ILE A 42 -1.09 -10.92 1.11
N VAL A 43 -0.75 -11.20 2.37
CA VAL A 43 -1.69 -11.69 3.40
C VAL A 43 -2.65 -10.58 3.80
N LEU A 44 -2.11 -9.40 4.11
CA LEU A 44 -2.86 -8.26 4.60
C LEU A 44 -3.85 -7.74 3.56
N TRP A 45 -3.42 -7.51 2.31
CA TRP A 45 -4.31 -7.04 1.24
C TRP A 45 -5.34 -8.08 0.82
N SER A 46 -4.99 -9.38 0.86
CA SER A 46 -5.98 -10.45 0.66
C SER A 46 -7.02 -10.49 1.77
N SER A 47 -6.60 -10.26 3.01
CA SER A 47 -7.50 -10.24 4.16
C SER A 47 -8.41 -9.02 4.15
N PHE A 48 -7.88 -7.86 3.78
CA PHE A 48 -8.60 -6.62 3.54
C PHE A 48 -9.74 -6.81 2.53
N MET A 49 -9.44 -7.34 1.33
CA MET A 49 -10.43 -7.41 0.26
C MET A 49 -11.47 -8.51 0.45
N THR A 50 -11.13 -9.57 1.20
CA THR A 50 -12.05 -10.70 1.48
C THR A 50 -12.75 -10.61 2.84
N GLY A 51 -12.32 -9.68 3.71
CA GLY A 51 -12.89 -9.48 5.04
C GLY A 51 -12.63 -10.61 6.04
N LYS A 52 -11.65 -11.47 5.75
CA LYS A 52 -11.29 -12.65 6.56
C LYS A 52 -9.78 -12.70 6.66
N ASN A 53 -9.26 -13.13 7.81
CA ASN A 53 -7.83 -13.40 7.93
C ASN A 53 -7.41 -14.54 6.98
N LYS A 54 -6.61 -14.22 5.95
CA LYS A 54 -6.13 -15.14 4.92
C LYS A 54 -4.74 -15.71 5.19
N GLU A 55 -4.14 -15.40 6.34
CA GLU A 55 -2.76 -15.77 6.67
C GLU A 55 -2.52 -17.26 6.51
N LYS A 56 -3.32 -18.10 7.19
CA LYS A 56 -3.17 -19.55 7.15
C LYS A 56 -3.27 -20.09 5.72
N GLU A 57 -4.29 -19.67 4.98
CA GLU A 57 -4.54 -20.12 3.60
C GLU A 57 -3.37 -19.77 2.66
N ILE A 58 -2.83 -18.56 2.80
CA ILE A 58 -1.77 -18.04 1.93
C ILE A 58 -0.41 -18.64 2.29
N LEU A 59 -0.07 -18.70 3.58
CA LEU A 59 1.22 -19.22 4.03
C LEU A 59 1.38 -20.72 3.77
N LEU A 60 0.29 -21.50 3.80
CA LEU A 60 0.30 -22.93 3.46
C LEU A 60 0.76 -23.21 2.02
N LYS A 61 0.66 -22.25 1.10
CA LYS A 61 1.14 -22.38 -0.28
C LYS A 61 2.68 -22.30 -0.38
N GLY A 62 3.35 -21.79 0.66
CA GLY A 62 4.80 -21.62 0.68
C GLY A 62 5.28 -20.36 -0.03
N LYS A 63 6.57 -20.03 0.17
CA LYS A 63 7.16 -18.71 -0.18
C LYS A 63 7.02 -18.30 -1.65
N LYS A 64 7.05 -19.26 -2.58
CA LYS A 64 6.96 -18.97 -4.02
C LYS A 64 5.51 -18.84 -4.46
N GLU A 65 4.68 -19.82 -4.12
CA GLU A 65 3.30 -19.88 -4.59
C GLU A 65 2.35 -18.92 -3.85
N MET A 66 2.71 -18.44 -2.65
CA MET A 66 1.90 -17.42 -1.96
C MET A 66 1.71 -16.16 -2.82
N TRP A 67 2.73 -15.75 -3.58
CA TRP A 67 2.66 -14.58 -4.48
C TRP A 67 1.91 -14.84 -5.79
N ASN A 68 1.56 -16.10 -6.07
CA ASN A 68 0.65 -16.48 -7.16
C ASN A 68 -0.82 -16.50 -6.71
N THR A 69 -1.09 -16.25 -5.42
CA THR A 69 -2.47 -16.20 -4.92
C THR A 69 -3.23 -15.09 -5.62
N LYS A 70 -4.40 -15.45 -6.14
CA LYS A 70 -5.34 -14.54 -6.76
C LYS A 70 -6.75 -14.88 -6.32
N PHE A 71 -7.52 -13.87 -5.93
CA PHE A 71 -8.93 -14.00 -5.57
C PHE A 71 -9.80 -13.50 -6.71
N ASP A 72 -10.90 -14.22 -6.96
CA ASP A 72 -11.91 -13.77 -7.92
C ASP A 72 -12.68 -12.58 -7.36
N ILE A 73 -13.19 -11.73 -8.25
CA ILE A 73 -13.94 -10.53 -7.85
C ILE A 73 -15.13 -10.86 -6.93
N LYS A 74 -15.80 -12.00 -7.17
CA LYS A 74 -16.94 -12.50 -6.38
C LYS A 74 -16.61 -12.83 -4.92
N ASP A 75 -15.34 -13.10 -4.63
CA ASP A 75 -14.85 -13.47 -3.30
C ASP A 75 -14.35 -12.24 -2.51
N THR A 76 -14.44 -11.05 -3.12
CA THR A 76 -13.99 -9.77 -2.56
C THR A 76 -15.16 -8.80 -2.39
N PHE A 77 -15.00 -7.73 -1.63
CA PHE A 77 -16.03 -6.68 -1.58
C PHE A 77 -16.20 -5.95 -2.93
N PHE A 78 -15.30 -6.13 -3.89
CA PHE A 78 -15.40 -5.48 -5.20
C PHE A 78 -16.65 -5.89 -5.97
N SER A 79 -17.19 -7.10 -5.74
CA SER A 79 -18.43 -7.56 -6.38
C SER A 79 -19.67 -6.74 -5.99
N GLU A 80 -19.59 -5.93 -4.95
CA GLU A 80 -20.67 -5.02 -4.50
C GLU A 80 -20.75 -3.74 -5.34
N PHE A 81 -19.79 -3.55 -6.25
CA PHE A 81 -19.66 -2.38 -7.12
C PHE A 81 -19.92 -2.78 -8.57
N LYS A 82 -20.69 -1.96 -9.29
CA LYS A 82 -21.07 -2.18 -10.68
C LYS A 82 -19.92 -1.93 -11.64
N ASN A 83 -19.04 -0.97 -11.36
CA ASN A 83 -17.93 -0.62 -12.23
C ASN A 83 -16.65 -0.27 -11.43
N PRO A 84 -16.08 -1.22 -10.67
CA PRO A 84 -14.88 -0.98 -9.88
C PRO A 84 -13.62 -0.95 -10.75
N ALA A 85 -12.71 -0.02 -10.47
CA ALA A 85 -11.38 0.06 -11.07
C ALA A 85 -10.30 -0.16 -10.00
N ILE A 86 -9.60 -1.29 -10.06
CA ILE A 86 -8.53 -1.64 -9.12
C ILE A 86 -7.20 -1.60 -9.88
N PHE A 87 -6.14 -1.08 -9.26
CA PHE A 87 -4.81 -1.01 -9.86
C PHE A 87 -3.76 -1.61 -8.92
N ASP A 88 -3.09 -2.65 -9.42
CA ASP A 88 -1.89 -3.27 -8.85
C ASP A 88 -2.04 -3.87 -7.45
N LEU A 89 -3.25 -4.24 -7.03
CA LEU A 89 -3.46 -4.75 -5.67
C LEU A 89 -2.95 -6.19 -5.51
N PRO A 90 -2.07 -6.49 -4.52
CA PRO A 90 -1.65 -7.84 -4.17
C PRO A 90 -2.84 -8.77 -3.93
N GLY A 91 -2.82 -9.95 -4.57
CA GLY A 91 -3.90 -10.92 -4.46
C GLY A 91 -5.05 -10.72 -5.46
N PHE A 92 -5.03 -9.66 -6.27
CA PHE A 92 -6.08 -9.40 -7.26
C PHE A 92 -5.53 -9.19 -8.68
N ASN A 93 -4.90 -8.04 -8.94
CA ASN A 93 -4.35 -7.69 -10.26
C ASN A 93 -2.93 -7.11 -10.19
N TYR A 94 -2.17 -7.64 -9.24
CA TYR A 94 -0.77 -7.35 -8.96
C TYR A 94 0.17 -7.63 -10.14
N ASN A 95 1.02 -6.67 -10.50
CA ASN A 95 2.04 -6.84 -11.52
C ASN A 95 3.24 -7.65 -11.00
N LYS A 96 3.07 -8.98 -10.99
CA LYS A 96 4.05 -9.90 -10.41
C LYS A 96 5.48 -9.73 -10.94
N GLU A 97 5.65 -9.48 -12.24
CA GLU A 97 6.97 -9.36 -12.87
C GLU A 97 7.78 -8.21 -12.27
N VAL A 98 7.17 -7.02 -12.17
CA VAL A 98 7.83 -5.83 -11.62
C VAL A 98 8.22 -6.06 -10.17
N HIS A 99 7.30 -6.61 -9.37
CA HIS A 99 7.54 -6.83 -7.95
C HIS A 99 8.52 -7.97 -7.66
N ASP A 100 8.56 -9.01 -8.50
CA ASP A 100 9.59 -10.06 -8.43
C ASP A 100 10.98 -9.51 -8.77
N LYS A 101 11.06 -8.60 -9.75
CA LYS A 101 12.32 -7.90 -10.05
C LYS A 101 12.79 -7.09 -8.85
N SER A 102 11.91 -6.32 -8.21
CA SER A 102 12.24 -5.57 -6.98
C SER A 102 12.74 -6.50 -5.87
N ARG A 103 12.05 -7.62 -5.59
CA ARG A 103 12.49 -8.61 -4.59
C ARG A 103 13.85 -9.22 -4.93
N THR A 104 14.10 -9.49 -6.21
CA THR A 104 15.38 -10.03 -6.69
C THR A 104 16.51 -9.04 -6.50
N LEU A 105 16.30 -7.78 -6.85
CA LEU A 105 17.28 -6.70 -6.67
C LEU A 105 17.56 -6.44 -5.18
N LEU A 106 16.52 -6.44 -4.34
CA LEU A 106 16.65 -6.30 -2.89
C LEU A 106 17.51 -7.44 -2.30
N LYS A 107 17.21 -8.68 -2.67
CA LYS A 107 18.01 -9.84 -2.25
C LYS A 107 19.47 -9.70 -2.71
N LYS A 108 19.68 -9.37 -3.99
CA LYS A 108 21.01 -9.18 -4.58
C LYS A 108 21.81 -8.09 -3.87
N PHE A 109 21.18 -7.00 -3.43
CA PHE A 109 21.82 -5.92 -2.68
C PHE A 109 22.50 -6.44 -1.40
N PHE A 110 21.89 -7.39 -0.70
CA PHE A 110 22.44 -7.96 0.52
C PHE A 110 23.45 -9.10 0.27
N GLU A 111 23.46 -9.71 -0.92
CA GLU A 111 24.40 -10.77 -1.29
C GLU A 111 25.75 -10.23 -1.79
N VAL A 112 25.76 -9.05 -2.42
CA VAL A 112 27.00 -8.46 -2.95
C VAL A 112 27.87 -7.86 -1.85
N LYS A 113 29.19 -7.95 -2.03
CA LYS A 113 30.17 -7.52 -1.02
C LYS A 113 30.62 -6.08 -1.18
N THR A 114 30.74 -5.57 -2.42
CA THR A 114 31.34 -4.26 -2.66
C THR A 114 30.31 -3.12 -2.58
N GLU A 115 30.70 -1.98 -2.02
CA GLU A 115 29.81 -0.81 -1.96
C GLU A 115 29.50 -0.24 -3.35
N LYS A 116 30.41 -0.38 -4.32
CA LYS A 116 30.17 0.03 -5.71
C LYS A 116 29.04 -0.77 -6.36
N GLU A 117 28.98 -2.08 -6.12
CA GLU A 117 27.88 -2.92 -6.62
C GLU A 117 26.56 -2.63 -5.91
N LYS A 118 26.59 -2.47 -4.57
CA LYS A 118 25.41 -2.08 -3.79
C LYS A 118 24.80 -0.78 -4.29
N GLU A 119 25.62 0.22 -4.57
CA GLU A 119 25.15 1.51 -5.07
C GLU A 119 24.53 1.38 -6.48
N LYS A 120 25.13 0.56 -7.36
CA LYS A 120 24.54 0.26 -8.68
C LYS A 120 23.17 -0.42 -8.54
N ILE A 121 23.05 -1.44 -7.68
CA ILE A 121 21.80 -2.16 -7.44
C ILE A 121 20.74 -1.25 -6.83
N ARG A 122 21.11 -0.43 -5.84
CA ARG A 122 20.18 0.53 -5.21
C ARG A 122 19.65 1.53 -6.24
N LYS A 123 20.50 2.04 -7.14
CA LYS A 123 20.07 2.95 -8.22
C LYS A 123 19.06 2.28 -9.15
N GLU A 124 19.34 1.05 -9.59
CA GLU A 124 18.41 0.27 -10.42
C GLU A 124 17.09 0.01 -9.70
N TYR A 125 17.17 -0.45 -8.44
CA TYR A 125 16.03 -0.73 -7.58
C TYR A 125 15.13 0.49 -7.38
N ASN A 126 15.70 1.65 -7.06
CA ASN A 126 14.96 2.90 -6.90
C ASN A 126 14.34 3.34 -8.23
N LYS A 127 15.08 3.24 -9.35
CA LYS A 127 14.58 3.61 -10.68
C LYS A 127 13.36 2.78 -11.06
N ASP A 128 13.44 1.45 -10.91
CA ASP A 128 12.33 0.56 -11.24
C ASP A 128 11.09 0.85 -10.39
N ALA A 129 11.27 1.14 -9.09
CA ALA A 129 10.19 1.52 -8.20
C ALA A 129 9.51 2.83 -8.64
N PHE A 130 10.28 3.85 -9.03
CA PHE A 130 9.73 5.11 -9.54
C PHE A 130 9.04 4.96 -10.90
N ASP A 131 9.60 4.16 -11.81
CA ASP A 131 9.00 3.90 -13.12
C ASP A 131 7.64 3.18 -12.98
N HIS A 132 7.56 2.21 -12.06
CA HIS A 132 6.30 1.53 -11.74
C HIS A 132 5.29 2.48 -11.11
N HIS A 133 5.71 3.24 -10.08
CA HIS A 133 4.89 4.27 -9.44
C HIS A 133 4.26 5.23 -10.45
N LYS A 134 5.07 5.74 -11.39
CA LYS A 134 4.60 6.66 -12.43
C LYS A 134 3.49 6.02 -13.28
N LYS A 135 3.65 4.77 -13.71
CA LYS A 135 2.65 4.05 -14.51
C LYS A 135 1.35 3.84 -13.73
N ILE A 136 1.43 3.42 -12.47
CA ILE A 136 0.25 3.21 -11.63
C ILE A 136 -0.46 4.54 -11.34
N LYS A 137 0.30 5.58 -10.99
CA LYS A 137 -0.23 6.94 -10.77
C LYS A 137 -0.98 7.46 -11.99
N GLU A 138 -0.41 7.34 -13.18
CA GLU A 138 -1.06 7.80 -14.42
C GLU A 138 -2.37 7.08 -14.68
N ARG A 139 -2.42 5.75 -14.49
CA ARG A 139 -3.64 4.95 -14.66
C ARG A 139 -4.70 5.30 -13.62
N PHE A 140 -4.29 5.40 -12.36
CA PHE A 140 -5.15 5.74 -11.23
C PHE A 140 -5.76 7.15 -11.40
N LEU A 141 -4.94 8.16 -11.70
CA LEU A 141 -5.42 9.53 -11.91
C LEU A 141 -6.31 9.66 -13.14
N LYS A 142 -6.07 8.88 -14.20
CA LYS A 142 -7.01 8.81 -15.33
C LYS A 142 -8.34 8.16 -14.97
N ALA A 143 -8.36 7.26 -13.99
CA ALA A 143 -9.56 6.57 -13.56
C ALA A 143 -10.44 7.43 -12.64
N ILE A 144 -9.86 8.27 -11.79
CA ILE A 144 -10.63 9.19 -10.92
C ILE A 144 -11.43 10.25 -11.69
N ASP A 145 -11.11 10.47 -12.96
CA ASP A 145 -11.85 11.35 -13.87
C ASP A 145 -12.90 10.60 -14.73
N LYS A 146 -13.06 9.29 -14.53
CA LYS A 146 -14.00 8.45 -15.27
C LYS A 146 -15.17 8.01 -14.39
N ASN A 147 -16.20 7.46 -15.03
CA ASN A 147 -17.42 6.99 -14.37
C ASN A 147 -17.22 5.61 -13.68
N HIS A 148 -16.53 5.59 -12.55
CA HIS A 148 -16.37 4.41 -11.69
C HIS A 148 -17.10 4.62 -10.35
N ASP A 149 -17.69 3.56 -9.80
CA ASP A 149 -18.32 3.60 -8.48
C ASP A 149 -17.36 3.23 -7.34
N LEU A 150 -16.27 2.53 -7.64
CA LEU A 150 -15.11 2.32 -6.77
C LEU A 150 -13.80 2.47 -7.56
N ILE A 151 -12.82 3.13 -6.96
CA ILE A 151 -11.45 3.20 -7.49
C ILE A 151 -10.48 2.85 -6.37
N LEU A 152 -9.61 1.87 -6.59
CA LEU A 152 -8.53 1.50 -5.68
C LEU A 152 -7.20 1.55 -6.41
N GLY A 153 -6.26 2.37 -5.93
CA GLY A 153 -4.87 2.36 -6.38
C GLY A 153 -3.96 1.87 -5.28
N TYR A 154 -3.22 0.79 -5.52
CA TYR A 154 -2.15 0.33 -4.64
C TYR A 154 -0.80 0.89 -5.10
N PHE A 155 -0.06 1.50 -4.17
CA PHE A 155 1.20 2.17 -4.40
C PHE A 155 2.30 1.58 -3.50
N SER A 156 3.20 0.79 -4.08
CA SER A 156 4.29 0.13 -3.34
C SER A 156 5.55 0.97 -3.16
N VAL A 157 5.62 2.16 -3.76
CA VAL A 157 6.88 2.91 -3.90
C VAL A 157 7.52 3.27 -2.56
N VAL A 158 6.70 3.53 -1.53
CA VAL A 158 7.16 3.87 -0.18
C VAL A 158 7.82 2.67 0.49
N ASP A 159 7.16 1.50 0.50
CA ASP A 159 7.73 0.23 0.99
C ASP A 159 9.01 -0.15 0.24
N VAL A 160 8.91 -0.25 -1.10
CA VAL A 160 10.01 -0.70 -1.95
C VAL A 160 11.22 0.19 -1.70
N ILE A 161 11.13 1.50 -1.91
CA ILE A 161 12.28 2.39 -1.72
C ILE A 161 12.72 2.44 -0.25
N GLY A 162 11.79 2.41 0.70
CA GLY A 162 12.07 2.48 2.11
C GLY A 162 12.98 1.35 2.60
N HIS A 163 12.80 0.11 2.14
CA HIS A 163 13.68 -1.00 2.53
C HIS A 163 15.18 -0.68 2.39
N LEU A 164 15.60 0.02 1.32
CA LEU A 164 17.00 0.37 1.10
C LEU A 164 17.40 1.81 1.51
N ASN A 165 16.41 2.66 1.79
CA ASN A 165 16.61 4.11 1.90
C ASN A 165 15.83 4.79 3.04
N PHE A 166 15.20 4.07 3.97
CA PHE A 166 14.37 4.67 5.02
C PHE A 166 15.10 5.72 5.87
N GLY A 167 16.40 5.52 6.11
CA GLY A 167 17.25 6.49 6.81
C GLY A 167 17.54 7.77 6.02
N ASN A 168 17.26 7.81 4.72
CA ASN A 168 17.42 9.00 3.88
C ASN A 168 16.20 9.92 4.02
N ASN A 169 16.27 10.86 4.97
CA ASN A 169 15.15 11.74 5.30
C ASN A 169 14.64 12.57 4.11
N MET A 170 15.54 13.02 3.23
CA MET A 170 15.16 13.82 2.06
C MET A 170 14.36 13.00 1.05
N LEU A 171 14.82 11.79 0.74
CA LEU A 171 14.13 10.87 -0.16
C LEU A 171 12.77 10.44 0.42
N MET A 172 12.72 10.09 1.71
CA MET A 172 11.45 9.74 2.36
C MET A 172 10.47 10.93 2.37
N ARG A 173 10.94 12.14 2.67
CA ARG A 173 10.08 13.34 2.61
C ARG A 173 9.53 13.57 1.19
N MET A 174 10.34 13.38 0.15
CA MET A 174 9.88 13.49 -1.24
C MET A 174 8.80 12.46 -1.58
N LEU A 175 8.97 11.20 -1.15
CA LEU A 175 7.99 10.14 -1.38
C LEU A 175 6.68 10.40 -0.63
N TYR A 176 6.75 10.84 0.62
CA TYR A 176 5.57 11.16 1.42
C TYR A 176 4.84 12.38 0.86
N LYS A 177 5.57 13.38 0.39
CA LYS A 177 4.99 14.51 -0.34
C LYS A 177 4.28 14.06 -1.62
N GLU A 178 4.88 13.16 -2.40
CA GLU A 178 4.27 12.61 -3.61
C GLU A 178 2.96 11.87 -3.30
N MET A 179 2.90 11.08 -2.21
CA MET A 179 1.66 10.44 -1.76
C MET A 179 0.62 11.48 -1.30
N ASP A 180 1.05 12.51 -0.57
CA ASP A 180 0.21 13.61 -0.11
C ASP A 180 -0.40 14.40 -1.28
N ASP A 181 0.38 14.65 -2.34
CA ASP A 181 -0.09 15.32 -3.55
C ASP A 181 -1.12 14.47 -4.32
N ILE A 182 -0.99 13.13 -4.30
CA ILE A 182 -2.02 12.22 -4.84
C ILE A 182 -3.29 12.27 -4.00
N ALA A 183 -3.16 12.24 -2.67
CA ALA A 183 -4.30 12.32 -1.76
C ALA A 183 -5.06 13.65 -1.92
N LYS A 184 -4.36 14.76 -2.14
CA LYS A 184 -4.96 16.06 -2.45
C LYS A 184 -5.88 15.97 -3.68
N LYS A 185 -5.40 15.40 -4.78
CA LYS A 185 -6.18 15.22 -6.01
C LYS A 185 -7.40 14.32 -5.80
N CYS A 186 -7.30 13.34 -4.91
CA CYS A 186 -8.44 12.48 -4.56
C CYS A 186 -9.49 13.25 -3.75
N ALA A 187 -9.06 14.08 -2.79
CA ALA A 187 -9.94 14.86 -1.94
C ALA A 187 -10.77 15.90 -2.74
N GLU A 188 -10.21 16.44 -3.82
CA GLU A 188 -10.90 17.35 -4.75
C GLU A 188 -12.15 16.73 -5.41
N LYS A 189 -12.30 15.39 -5.40
CA LYS A 189 -13.47 14.71 -5.97
C LYS A 189 -14.72 14.74 -5.09
N ASN A 190 -14.63 15.26 -3.87
CA ASN A 190 -15.74 15.39 -2.93
C ASN A 190 -16.59 14.11 -2.79
N CYS A 191 -15.92 12.97 -2.66
CA CYS A 191 -16.51 11.65 -2.47
C CYS A 191 -15.85 10.95 -1.28
N PRO A 192 -16.37 9.83 -0.76
CA PRO A 192 -15.69 9.05 0.26
C PRO A 192 -14.25 8.69 -0.17
N LEU A 193 -13.28 9.20 0.59
CA LEU A 193 -11.85 8.94 0.41
C LEU A 193 -11.32 8.19 1.62
N LEU A 194 -10.82 6.99 1.36
CA LEU A 194 -10.15 6.15 2.34
C LEU A 194 -8.69 5.99 1.93
N ILE A 195 -7.76 6.38 2.79
CA ILE A 195 -6.33 6.15 2.62
C ILE A 195 -5.94 5.04 3.59
N LEU A 196 -5.25 4.01 3.10
CA LEU A 196 -4.89 2.83 3.88
C LEU A 196 -3.47 2.42 3.65
N SER A 197 -2.88 1.85 4.69
CA SER A 197 -1.66 1.07 4.61
C SER A 197 -1.85 -0.25 5.35
N ASP A 198 -1.31 -1.30 4.77
CA ASP A 198 -1.29 -2.64 5.33
C ASP A 198 -0.40 -2.70 6.58
N HIS A 199 0.78 -2.09 6.53
CA HIS A 199 1.68 -1.91 7.67
C HIS A 199 2.42 -0.56 7.60
N GLY A 200 3.14 -0.18 8.66
CA GLY A 200 4.09 0.92 8.65
C GLY A 200 5.51 0.45 8.36
N MET A 201 6.49 1.29 8.68
CA MET A 201 7.91 0.95 8.58
C MET A 201 8.75 1.71 9.60
N LYS A 202 9.73 1.04 10.18
CA LYS A 202 10.68 1.56 11.17
C LYS A 202 12.11 1.51 10.63
N ALA A 203 12.95 2.40 11.14
CA ALA A 203 14.35 2.47 10.75
C ALA A 203 15.17 1.34 11.37
N ILE A 204 15.97 0.66 10.53
CA ILE A 204 17.06 -0.23 10.93
C ILE A 204 18.34 0.34 10.32
N GLY A 205 18.96 1.28 11.04
CA GLY A 205 20.07 2.08 10.51
C GLY A 205 19.63 2.89 9.28
N LYS A 206 20.25 2.62 8.12
CA LYS A 206 19.89 3.27 6.85
C LYS A 206 18.71 2.60 6.13
N PHE A 207 18.29 1.44 6.59
CA PHE A 207 17.26 0.57 5.99
C PHE A 207 15.92 0.73 6.69
N GLY A 208 14.88 0.19 6.07
CA GLY A 208 13.53 0.12 6.64
C GLY A 208 13.09 -1.32 6.83
N ASP A 209 12.39 -1.58 7.93
CA ASP A 209 11.73 -2.86 8.23
C ASP A 209 10.30 -2.61 8.71
N HIS A 210 9.43 -3.60 8.61
CA HIS A 210 8.00 -3.42 8.82
C HIS A 210 7.65 -3.06 10.28
N SER A 211 6.70 -2.12 10.44
CA SER A 211 6.04 -1.85 11.73
C SER A 211 4.91 -2.84 11.97
N ASP A 212 4.45 -2.98 13.22
CA ASP A 212 3.42 -3.94 13.66
C ASP A 212 2.00 -3.35 13.67
N TYR A 213 1.79 -2.24 12.97
CA TYR A 213 0.51 -1.58 12.74
C TYR A 213 0.45 -1.04 11.31
N GLY A 214 -0.76 -0.81 10.80
CA GLY A 214 -0.99 -0.08 9.55
C GLY A 214 -1.41 1.37 9.78
N PHE A 215 -1.78 2.06 8.70
CA PHE A 215 -2.30 3.43 8.74
C PHE A 215 -3.71 3.45 8.13
N TRP A 216 -4.59 4.30 8.67
CA TRP A 216 -5.87 4.61 8.03
C TRP A 216 -6.19 6.09 8.12
N SER A 217 -6.94 6.60 7.15
CA SER A 217 -7.43 7.98 7.10
C SER A 217 -8.69 8.08 6.27
N LEU A 218 -9.70 8.78 6.76
CA LEU A 218 -11.05 8.85 6.20
C LEU A 218 -11.59 10.29 6.28
N ASN A 219 -12.19 10.76 5.18
CA ASN A 219 -12.73 12.12 5.09
C ASN A 219 -14.16 12.30 5.62
N LEU A 220 -14.84 11.21 5.98
CA LEU A 220 -16.20 11.21 6.51
C LEU A 220 -16.25 11.49 8.01
N ASN A 221 -17.43 11.84 8.54
CA ASN A 221 -17.63 12.08 9.97
C ASN A 221 -17.70 10.78 10.79
N LYS A 222 -16.66 9.95 10.71
CA LYS A 222 -16.62 8.62 11.35
C LYS A 222 -15.21 8.33 11.89
N ASN A 223 -15.06 8.38 13.21
CA ASN A 223 -13.83 7.96 13.87
C ASN A 223 -13.81 6.44 14.03
N LEU A 224 -12.91 5.76 13.32
CA LEU A 224 -12.77 4.30 13.37
C LEU A 224 -11.96 3.80 14.58
N LYS A 225 -11.36 4.71 15.37
CA LYS A 225 -10.42 4.39 16.45
C LYS A 225 -9.22 3.57 15.94
N THR A 226 -9.17 2.29 16.26
CA THR A 226 -8.11 1.35 15.89
C THR A 226 -8.76 0.15 15.18
N PRO A 227 -9.26 0.33 13.94
CA PRO A 227 -9.91 -0.75 13.21
C PRO A 227 -8.90 -1.85 12.88
N LYS A 228 -9.37 -3.10 12.78
CA LYS A 228 -8.59 -4.16 12.17
C LYS A 228 -8.57 -4.02 10.67
N ILE A 229 -7.54 -4.53 10.01
CA ILE A 229 -7.48 -4.49 8.54
C ILE A 229 -8.67 -5.22 7.88
N THR A 230 -9.20 -6.27 8.50
CA THR A 230 -10.39 -6.99 8.01
C THR A 230 -11.69 -6.22 8.20
N ASP A 231 -11.76 -5.27 9.15
CA ASP A 231 -12.96 -4.48 9.42
C ASP A 231 -13.31 -3.58 8.22
N PHE A 232 -12.30 -3.18 7.44
CA PHE A 232 -12.50 -2.35 6.27
C PHE A 232 -13.41 -2.97 5.21
N TYR A 233 -13.49 -4.31 5.14
CA TYR A 233 -14.44 -4.99 4.27
C TYR A 233 -15.89 -4.53 4.53
N ARG A 234 -16.31 -4.50 5.80
CA ARG A 234 -17.65 -4.05 6.17
C ARG A 234 -17.79 -2.53 6.13
N ILE A 235 -16.73 -1.81 6.52
CA ILE A 235 -16.73 -0.35 6.50
C ILE A 235 -16.95 0.17 5.08
N ILE A 236 -16.19 -0.32 4.09
CA ILE A 236 -16.31 0.12 2.69
C ILE A 236 -17.69 -0.20 2.13
N LYS A 237 -18.23 -1.39 2.43
CA LYS A 237 -19.60 -1.75 2.04
C LYS A 237 -20.66 -0.81 2.63
N SER A 238 -20.42 -0.23 3.80
CA SER A 238 -21.31 0.76 4.42
C SER A 238 -21.17 2.19 3.88
N LEU A 239 -20.17 2.46 3.03
CA LEU A 239 -19.95 3.78 2.42
C LEU A 239 -20.71 3.97 1.09
N ARG A 240 -21.37 2.91 0.62
CA ARG A 240 -22.16 2.92 -0.61
C ARG A 240 -23.49 3.65 -0.43
#